data_AF-A0AA51RUM0-F1
#
_entry.id   AF-A0AA51RUM0-F1
#
_cell.length_a   1.000
_cell.length_b   1.000
_cell.length_c   1.000
_cell.angle_alpha   90.00
_cell.angle_beta   90.00
_cell.angle_gamma   90.00
#
_symmetry.space_group_name_H-M   'P 1'
#
loop_
_entity.id
_entity.type
_entity.pdbx_description
1 polymer ?
#
loop_
_entity_poly.entity_id
_entity_poly.type
_entity_poly.pdbx_seq_one_letter_code
_entity_poly.pdbx_strand_id
1 'polypeptide(L)'
;MHRGKKLDDAIEKELMLMLKEGFEHSPITPKNLHDRLKHRNLVKGGLSTLSTANRKKLIALYTEEQLKPLSLNTKEKQLFANRKTRKALMAKSAQLRATIDSLEDKLRLNTQTLINIIQEVKVKTPVKIEHLLAPHLIDLTHSE
;
A
#
# COMPACT_ATOMS: atom_id res chain seq x y z
N MET A 1 31.19 16.57 -8.74
CA MET A 1 30.62 16.72 -7.38
C MET A 1 29.57 17.82 -7.43
N HIS A 2 28.32 17.53 -7.07
CA HIS A 2 27.26 18.54 -7.13
C HIS A 2 27.25 19.37 -5.84
N ARG A 3 27.14 20.69 -5.97
CA ARG A 3 27.01 21.66 -4.87
C ARG A 3 25.85 22.60 -5.18
N GLY A 4 25.19 23.11 -4.14
CA GLY A 4 24.06 24.05 -4.28
C GLY A 4 22.88 23.44 -5.04
N LYS A 5 22.27 24.21 -5.95
CA LYS A 5 21.09 23.80 -6.74
C LYS A 5 21.26 22.47 -7.49
N LYS A 6 22.43 22.21 -8.07
CA LYS A 6 22.70 20.94 -8.78
C LYS A 6 22.61 19.71 -7.88
N LEU A 7 22.85 19.87 -6.57
CA LEU A 7 22.69 18.79 -5.60
C LEU A 7 21.21 18.60 -5.23
N ASP A 8 20.45 19.69 -5.17
CA ASP A 8 19.01 19.64 -4.89
C ASP A 8 18.27 18.92 -6.03
N ASP A 9 18.61 19.22 -7.29
CA ASP A 9 18.06 18.53 -8.47
C ASP A 9 18.41 17.02 -8.48
N ALA A 10 19.63 16.68 -8.06
CA ALA A 10 20.06 15.28 -7.98
C ALA A 10 19.34 14.52 -6.86
N ILE A 11 19.10 15.18 -5.72
CA ILE A 11 18.32 14.63 -4.61
C ILE A 11 16.89 14.38 -5.07
N GLU A 12 16.27 15.34 -5.76
CA GLU A 12 14.91 15.20 -6.26
C GLU A 12 14.77 14.04 -7.26
N LYS A 13 15.67 13.94 -8.23
CA LYS A 13 15.70 12.82 -9.17
C LYS A 13 15.84 11.47 -8.47
N GLU A 14 16.70 11.40 -7.45
CA GLU A 14 16.88 10.18 -6.68
C GLU A 14 15.62 9.81 -5.89
N LEU A 15 14.93 10.80 -5.31
CA LEU A 15 13.66 10.63 -4.61
C LEU A 15 12.55 10.14 -5.55
N MET A 16 12.45 10.69 -6.77
CA MET A 16 11.51 10.21 -7.79
C MET A 16 11.78 8.74 -8.15
N LEU A 17 13.04 8.33 -8.27
CA LEU A 17 13.41 6.94 -8.50
C LEU A 17 13.00 6.04 -7.33
N MET A 18 13.25 6.45 -6.08
CA MET A 18 12.79 5.70 -4.90
C MET A 18 11.28 5.57 -4.84
N LEU A 19 10.56 6.62 -5.27
CA LEU A 19 9.10 6.60 -5.33
C LEU A 19 8.60 5.56 -6.35
N LYS A 20 9.23 5.50 -7.54
CA LYS A 20 8.89 4.53 -8.60
C LYS A 20 9.25 3.09 -8.24
N GLU A 21 10.38 2.88 -7.57
CA GLU A 21 10.80 1.56 -7.07
C GLU A 21 9.87 1.06 -5.96
N GLY A 22 9.15 1.98 -5.31
CA GLY A 22 8.19 1.67 -4.28
C GLY A 22 8.83 1.40 -2.93
N PHE A 23 7.97 1.39 -1.91
CA PHE A 23 8.39 1.31 -0.51
C PHE A 23 9.11 0.01 -0.15
N GLU A 24 8.71 -1.12 -0.73
CA GLU A 24 9.27 -2.43 -0.41
C GLU A 24 10.75 -2.56 -0.79
N HIS A 25 11.13 -1.94 -1.91
CA HIS A 25 12.47 -2.01 -2.46
C HIS A 25 13.33 -0.82 -2.03
N SER A 26 12.75 0.38 -1.99
CA SER A 26 13.46 1.64 -1.72
C SER A 26 12.66 2.56 -0.78
N PRO A 27 12.57 2.25 0.52
CA PRO A 27 11.87 3.09 1.47
C PRO A 27 12.59 4.44 1.63
N ILE A 28 11.86 5.53 1.41
CA ILE A 28 12.39 6.89 1.47
C ILE A 28 12.63 7.24 2.94
N THR A 29 13.92 7.31 3.29
CA THR A 29 14.39 7.83 4.57
C THR A 29 15.65 8.66 4.34
N PRO A 30 15.95 9.64 5.21
CA PRO A 30 17.18 10.44 5.07
C PRO A 30 18.45 9.59 5.01
N LYS A 31 18.46 8.43 5.68
CA LYS A 31 19.58 7.49 5.66
C LYS A 31 19.69 6.77 4.32
N ASN A 32 18.61 6.12 3.87
CA ASN A 32 18.63 5.35 2.63
C ASN A 32 18.92 6.24 1.40
N LEU A 33 18.34 7.44 1.39
CA LEU A 33 18.62 8.44 0.36
C LEU A 33 20.10 8.84 0.38
N HIS A 34 20.68 9.10 1.56
CA HIS A 34 22.10 9.41 1.68
C HIS A 34 22.99 8.26 1.19
N ASP A 35 22.68 7.02 1.58
CA ASP A 35 23.43 5.84 1.18
C ASP A 35 23.39 5.63 -0.35
N ARG A 36 22.24 5.85 -1.00
CA ARG A 36 22.10 5.81 -2.47
C ARG A 36 22.90 6.92 -3.15
N LEU A 37 22.77 8.15 -2.66
CA LEU A 37 23.50 9.30 -3.20
C LEU A 37 25.03 9.13 -3.05
N LYS A 38 25.49 8.47 -1.97
CA LYS A 38 26.89 8.11 -1.76
C LYS A 38 27.34 7.01 -2.73
N HIS A 39 26.54 5.96 -2.93
CA HIS A 39 26.83 4.90 -3.91
C HIS A 39 26.94 5.43 -5.34
N ARG A 40 26.10 6.42 -5.70
CA ARG A 40 26.14 7.09 -7.01
C ARG A 40 27.25 8.15 -7.13
N ASN A 41 28.14 8.26 -6.13
CA ASN A 41 29.21 9.27 -6.07
C ASN A 41 28.73 10.72 -6.19
N LEU A 42 27.46 11.00 -5.87
CA LEU A 42 26.87 12.35 -5.94
C LEU A 42 27.28 13.19 -4.73
N VAL A 43 27.58 12.55 -3.60
CA VAL A 43 27.89 13.20 -2.32
C VAL A 43 29.03 12.48 -1.61
N LYS A 44 29.99 13.23 -1.05
CA LYS A 44 31.10 12.71 -0.21
C LYS A 44 30.93 13.01 1.29
N GLY A 45 30.03 13.93 1.64
CA GLY A 45 29.77 14.33 3.03
C GLY A 45 28.88 13.32 3.79
N GLY A 46 28.73 13.53 5.09
CA GLY A 46 27.83 12.75 5.94
C GLY A 46 26.36 13.15 5.79
N LEU A 47 25.47 12.57 6.61
CA LEU A 47 24.02 12.88 6.59
C LEU A 47 23.70 14.37 6.72
N SER A 48 24.62 15.16 7.29
CA SER A 48 24.50 16.62 7.40
C SER A 48 24.28 17.32 6.05
N THR A 49 24.66 16.71 4.93
CA THR A 49 24.39 17.25 3.59
C THR A 49 22.89 17.31 3.26
N LEU A 50 22.08 16.47 3.90
CA LEU A 50 20.62 16.47 3.76
C LEU A 50 19.91 17.27 4.86
N SER A 51 20.66 17.87 5.80
CA SER A 51 20.08 18.53 6.97
C SER A 51 19.59 19.96 6.73
N THR A 52 19.73 20.51 5.52
CA THR A 52 19.21 21.84 5.20
C THR A 52 17.67 21.84 5.19
N ALA A 53 17.07 22.97 5.56
CA ALA A 53 15.61 23.08 5.70
C ALA A 53 14.87 22.69 4.41
N ASN A 54 15.36 23.11 3.25
CA ASN A 54 14.74 22.78 1.96
C ASN A 54 14.83 21.29 1.64
N ARG A 55 15.99 20.65 1.85
CA ARG A 55 16.16 19.21 1.58
C ARG A 55 15.33 18.35 2.53
N LYS A 56 15.21 18.75 3.80
CA LYS A 56 14.32 18.08 4.76
C LYS A 56 12.86 18.14 4.32
N LYS A 57 12.38 19.31 3.89
CA LYS A 57 11.02 19.47 3.37
C LYS A 57 10.78 18.61 2.14
N LEU A 58 11.73 18.60 1.20
CA LEU A 58 11.65 17.78 -0.01
C LEU A 58 11.56 16.28 0.34
N ILE A 59 12.45 15.78 1.21
CA ILE A 59 12.41 14.38 1.65
C ILE A 59 11.08 14.05 2.32
N ALA A 60 10.56 14.93 3.18
CA ALA A 60 9.29 14.71 3.86
C ALA A 60 8.12 14.59 2.86
N LEU A 61 8.05 15.47 1.86
CA LEU A 61 7.02 15.43 0.81
C LEU A 61 7.02 14.08 0.07
N TYR A 62 8.17 13.66 -0.46
CA TYR A 62 8.28 12.39 -1.18
C TYR A 62 8.06 11.18 -0.27
N THR A 63 8.41 11.29 1.02
CA THR A 63 8.09 10.26 2.01
C THR A 63 6.58 10.13 2.19
N GLU A 64 5.86 11.24 2.34
CA GLU A 64 4.40 11.23 2.42
C GLU A 64 3.77 10.67 1.16
N GLU A 65 4.27 11.05 -0.03
CA GLU A 65 3.79 10.50 -1.30
C GLU A 65 4.00 8.99 -1.41
N GLN A 66 5.15 8.48 -0.97
CA GLN A 66 5.40 7.04 -0.95
C GLN A 66 4.47 6.31 0.03
N LEU A 67 3.99 6.98 1.08
CA LEU A 67 3.09 6.41 2.09
C LEU A 67 1.59 6.59 1.75
N LYS A 68 1.22 7.51 0.85
CA LYS A 68 -0.18 7.74 0.44
C LYS A 68 -0.89 6.45 0.00
N PRO A 69 -0.31 5.59 -0.86
CA PRO A 69 -0.96 4.35 -1.30
C PRO A 69 -1.14 3.33 -0.16
N LEU A 70 -0.31 3.42 0.89
CA LEU A 70 -0.35 2.45 2.01
C LEU A 70 -1.48 2.70 3.01
N SER A 71 -2.24 3.81 2.88
CA SER A 71 -3.39 4.14 3.75
C SER A 71 -3.11 3.91 5.25
N LEU A 72 -1.92 4.28 5.72
CA LEU A 72 -1.45 4.00 7.09
C LEU A 72 -2.24 4.80 8.12
N ASN A 73 -2.63 4.15 9.22
CA ASN A 73 -3.27 4.79 10.37
C ASN A 73 -2.25 5.68 11.12
N THR A 74 -2.72 6.63 11.93
CA THR A 74 -1.90 7.60 12.68
C THR A 74 -0.83 6.93 13.54
N LYS A 75 -1.14 5.80 14.20
CA LYS A 75 -0.18 4.98 14.96
C LYS A 75 0.91 4.37 14.06
N GLU A 76 0.56 3.98 12.85
CA GLU A 76 1.48 3.35 11.89
C GLU A 76 2.40 4.39 11.24
N LYS A 77 1.89 5.59 10.93
CA LYS A 77 2.69 6.75 10.54
C LYS A 77 3.72 7.11 11.62
N GLN A 78 3.33 7.02 12.89
CA GLN A 78 4.22 7.28 14.02
C GLN A 78 5.28 6.17 14.20
N LEU A 79 4.92 4.90 13.97
CA LEU A 79 5.89 3.79 13.93
C LEU A 79 6.88 3.91 12.76
N PHE A 80 6.45 4.46 11.63
CA PHE A 80 7.31 4.81 10.50
C PHE A 80 8.30 5.93 10.86
N ALA A 81 7.82 7.03 11.46
CA ALA A 81 8.68 8.11 11.95
C ALA A 81 9.73 7.60 12.95
N ASN A 82 9.36 6.60 13.76
CA ASN A 82 10.21 5.93 14.73
C ASN A 82 11.11 4.81 14.14
N ARG A 83 11.25 4.71 12.80
CA ARG A 83 12.14 3.76 12.10
C ARG A 83 11.84 2.27 12.35
N LYS A 84 10.64 1.92 12.85
CA LYS A 84 10.19 0.53 13.05
C LYS A 84 9.35 0.03 11.86
N THR A 85 9.82 0.36 10.66
CA THR A 85 9.19 0.19 9.34
C THR A 85 8.74 -1.25 9.05
N ARG A 86 9.62 -2.23 9.31
CA ARG A 86 9.32 -3.66 9.06
C ARG A 86 8.21 -4.19 9.96
N LYS A 87 8.13 -3.75 11.23
CA LYS A 87 7.14 -4.25 12.19
C LYS A 87 5.74 -3.71 11.89
N ALA A 88 5.64 -2.44 11.52
CA ALA A 88 4.37 -1.84 11.11
C ALA A 88 3.81 -2.50 9.84
N LEU A 89 4.67 -2.76 8.84
CA LEU A 89 4.27 -3.40 7.59
C LEU A 89 3.84 -4.87 7.80
N MET A 90 4.60 -5.64 8.60
CA MET A 90 4.24 -7.02 8.93
C MET A 90 2.89 -7.09 9.65
N ALA A 91 2.66 -6.20 10.61
CA ALA A 91 1.37 -6.11 11.31
C ALA A 91 0.22 -5.80 10.35
N LYS A 92 0.41 -4.89 9.39
CA LYS A 92 -0.62 -4.56 8.39
C LYS A 92 -0.89 -5.71 7.43
N SER A 93 0.16 -6.38 6.93
CA SER A 93 -0.01 -7.55 6.06
C SER A 93 -0.78 -8.67 6.77
N ALA A 94 -0.51 -8.89 8.06
CA ALA A 94 -1.22 -9.85 8.89
C ALA A 94 -2.68 -9.43 9.11
N GLN A 95 -2.94 -8.15 9.39
CA GLN A 95 -4.29 -7.63 9.53
C GLN A 95 -5.10 -7.73 8.22
N LEU A 96 -4.49 -7.41 7.08
CA LEU A 96 -5.13 -7.51 5.78
C LEU A 96 -5.48 -8.95 5.44
N ARG A 97 -4.56 -9.90 5.65
CA ARG A 97 -4.83 -11.34 5.48
C ARG A 97 -5.98 -11.80 6.36
N ALA A 98 -5.96 -11.48 7.66
CA ALA A 98 -7.06 -11.82 8.57
C ALA A 98 -8.40 -11.20 8.15
N THR A 99 -8.39 -10.02 7.52
CA THR A 99 -9.60 -9.36 7.02
C THR A 99 -10.12 -10.07 5.77
N ILE A 100 -9.23 -10.48 4.86
CA ILE A 100 -9.58 -11.28 3.68
C ILE A 100 -10.21 -12.59 4.14
N ASP A 101 -9.55 -13.34 5.03
CA ASP A 101 -10.06 -14.61 5.56
C ASP A 101 -11.46 -14.42 6.18
N SER A 102 -11.64 -13.37 6.99
CA SER A 102 -12.95 -13.07 7.60
C SER A 102 -14.03 -12.70 6.58
N LEU A 103 -13.67 -11.97 5.51
CA LEU A 103 -14.61 -11.60 4.45
C LEU A 103 -14.99 -12.80 3.58
N GLU A 104 -14.02 -13.67 3.27
CA GLU A 104 -14.25 -14.94 2.57
C GLU A 104 -15.18 -15.85 3.37
N ASP A 105 -14.95 -15.97 4.69
CA ASP A 105 -15.83 -16.73 5.57
C ASP A 105 -17.25 -16.16 5.62
N LYS A 106 -17.41 -14.84 5.70
CA LYS A 106 -18.72 -14.17 5.67
C LYS A 106 -19.41 -14.37 4.34
N LEU A 107 -18.68 -14.25 3.22
CA LEU A 107 -19.23 -14.50 1.89
C LEU A 107 -19.70 -15.95 1.77
N ARG A 108 -18.88 -16.91 2.20
CA ARG A 108 -19.24 -18.34 2.20
C ARG A 108 -20.51 -18.60 3.02
N LEU A 109 -20.61 -18.05 4.23
CA LEU A 109 -21.78 -18.19 5.10
C LEU A 109 -23.04 -17.55 4.47
N ASN A 110 -22.91 -16.36 3.91
CA ASN A 110 -24.02 -15.68 3.23
C ASN A 110 -24.48 -16.47 2.01
N THR A 111 -23.56 -16.96 1.18
CA THR A 111 -23.88 -17.81 0.02
C THR A 111 -24.59 -19.09 0.44
N GLN A 112 -24.12 -19.78 1.48
CA GLN A 112 -24.80 -20.97 1.98
C GLN A 112 -26.20 -20.66 2.50
N THR A 113 -26.36 -19.54 3.22
CA THR A 113 -27.65 -19.09 3.73
C THR A 113 -28.62 -18.79 2.59
N LEU A 114 -28.15 -18.11 1.54
CA LEU A 114 -28.94 -17.84 0.34
C LEU A 114 -29.35 -19.15 -0.37
N ILE A 115 -28.47 -20.13 -0.50
CA ILE A 115 -28.80 -21.45 -1.05
C ILE A 115 -29.90 -22.12 -0.23
N ASN A 116 -29.80 -22.10 1.10
CA ASN A 116 -30.81 -22.69 1.98
C ASN A 116 -32.17 -21.98 1.82
N ILE A 117 -32.18 -20.65 1.72
CA ILE A 117 -33.40 -19.87 1.46
C ILE A 117 -34.00 -20.24 0.10
N ILE A 118 -33.17 -20.34 -0.94
CA ILE A 118 -33.61 -20.73 -2.29
C ILE A 118 -34.25 -22.12 -2.27
N GLN A 119 -33.64 -23.08 -1.58
CA GLN A 119 -34.18 -24.43 -1.43
C GLN A 119 -35.52 -24.41 -0.69
N GLU A 120 -35.62 -23.71 0.43
CA GLU A 120 -36.85 -23.58 1.21
C GLU A 120 -37.99 -22.96 0.39
N VAL A 121 -37.71 -21.89 -0.37
CA VAL A 121 -38.71 -21.24 -1.23
C VAL A 121 -39.11 -22.15 -2.39
N LYS A 122 -38.17 -22.90 -2.98
CA LYS A 122 -38.45 -23.87 -4.07
C LYS A 122 -39.35 -25.01 -3.61
N VAL A 123 -39.20 -25.47 -2.36
CA VAL A 123 -40.03 -26.53 -1.78
C VAL A 123 -41.42 -26.00 -1.39
N LYS A 124 -41.48 -24.81 -0.81
CA LYS A 124 -42.73 -24.25 -0.23
C LYS A 124 -43.57 -23.45 -1.22
N THR A 125 -43.03 -23.06 -2.36
CA THR A 125 -43.72 -22.19 -3.33
C THR A 125 -43.53 -22.67 -4.77
N PRO A 126 -44.51 -22.45 -5.66
CA PRO A 126 -44.40 -22.78 -7.08
C PRO A 126 -43.57 -21.75 -7.89
N VAL A 127 -42.83 -20.87 -7.23
CA VAL A 127 -42.07 -19.80 -7.89
C VAL A 127 -40.86 -20.38 -8.62
N LYS A 128 -40.70 -20.02 -9.91
CA LYS A 128 -39.50 -20.37 -10.70
C LYS A 128 -38.32 -19.45 -10.35
N ILE A 129 -37.69 -19.74 -9.21
CA ILE A 129 -36.59 -18.94 -8.67
C ILE A 129 -35.42 -18.82 -9.66
N GLU A 130 -35.17 -19.84 -10.49
CA GLU A 130 -34.09 -19.81 -11.48
C GLU A 130 -34.23 -18.61 -12.45
N HIS A 131 -35.45 -18.28 -12.86
CA HIS A 131 -35.71 -17.14 -13.75
C HIS A 131 -35.52 -15.78 -13.06
N LEU A 132 -35.73 -15.71 -11.74
CA LEU A 132 -35.57 -14.49 -10.96
C LEU A 132 -34.11 -14.21 -10.62
N LEU A 133 -33.30 -15.27 -10.46
CA LEU A 133 -31.88 -15.15 -10.16
C LEU A 133 -31.03 -14.92 -11.40
N ALA A 134 -31.41 -15.48 -12.56
CA ALA A 134 -30.62 -15.41 -13.79
C ALA A 134 -30.12 -13.98 -14.16
N PRO A 135 -30.89 -12.89 -14.04
CA PRO A 135 -30.41 -11.54 -14.36
C PRO A 135 -29.37 -10.96 -13.39
N HIS A 136 -29.23 -11.56 -12.21
CA HIS A 136 -28.40 -11.05 -11.11
C HIS A 136 -27.20 -11.94 -10.80
N LEU A 137 -27.14 -13.14 -11.41
CA LEU A 137 -25.98 -14.02 -11.32
C LEU A 137 -24.88 -13.46 -12.22
N ILE A 138 -23.70 -13.27 -11.64
CA ILE A 138 -22.52 -12.83 -12.38
C ILE A 138 -22.04 -14.02 -13.20
N ASP A 139 -22.14 -13.93 -14.52
CA ASP A 139 -21.55 -14.92 -15.42
C ASP A 139 -20.02 -14.88 -15.27
N LEU A 140 -19.47 -15.93 -14.67
CA LEU A 140 -18.01 -16.15 -14.53
C LEU A 140 -17.29 -16.33 -15.88
N THR A 141 -18.01 -16.25 -17.00
CA THR A 141 -17.49 -16.47 -18.35
C THR A 141 -16.93 -15.21 -19.03
N HIS A 142 -17.09 -14.02 -18.43
CA HIS A 142 -16.68 -12.73 -19.04
C HIS A 142 -15.68 -11.92 -18.21
N SER A 143 -14.99 -12.54 -17.25
CA SER A 143 -13.91 -11.89 -16.50
C SER A 143 -12.55 -12.27 -17.10
N GLU A 144 -12.19 -11.65 -18.23
CA GLU A 144 -10.80 -11.57 -18.75
C GLU A 144 -10.14 -10.26 -18.31
#